data_AF-A0A815Q5I9-F1
#
_entry.id   AF-A0A815Q5I9-F1
#
_cell.length_a   1.000
_cell.length_b   1.000
_cell.length_c   1.000
_cell.angle_alpha   90.00
_cell.angle_beta   90.00
_cell.angle_gamma   90.00
#
_symmetry.space_group_name_H-M   'P 1'
#
loop_
_entity.id
_entity.type
_entity.pdbx_description
1 polymer ?
#
loop_
_entity_poly.entity_id
_entity_poly.type
_entity_poly.pdbx_seq_one_letter_code
_entity_poly.pdbx_strand_id
1 'polypeptide(L)'
;MSSSTVVPNRVLIVDKRLVPVNCEQLHFVQHSHPRTKQPQSYAIDQQSKTIFEVIQCTRSHSSWFINDQHVLPDGSLYIVTPINVIFLLLPSIWSDAREQFLSTTTLNSSLKNLQLDEDFVLEKLTSICDIDSEKHSVKLNEEKLIKWFRDRVDRLKKHVEDEEHAFDLICEYVPDDIIEYCQQKLELHGNVRYELPTGQKSATVIKKTVESSLDIFYNDTFILGTLYLLEKRHSKSRSSNEKTTLTTNDTEVSKTVVDHAKQVLFEHHLNASQSSLFHEFHRIQNKSDCIFAKRARCWNAPHWLDTISVEDNCERLLPNFILFCAFVQEVSIDGYVIEIPHNDLTATLEDFGQILKKVLRYLSDHDPAKRHCMSVAPERIGQKGWVFQFDRVTFFITTFAPHYPENHPRYAHGSKKYCHILFQPEISFLRHNLPDDTPETNWSQPITTRDKTRVAFREHGREYPIRPTIYYPPAHDIIRPLSNDLDDIIEWWL
;
A
#
# COMPACT_ATOMS: atom_id res chain seq x y z
N MET A 1 -43.29 -29.24 10.74
CA MET A 1 -42.81 -27.84 10.69
C MET A 1 -41.64 -27.81 9.72
N SER A 2 -41.72 -27.04 8.64
CA SER A 2 -40.61 -26.88 7.71
C SER A 2 -39.54 -26.00 8.35
N SER A 3 -38.39 -26.56 8.68
CA SER A 3 -37.19 -25.77 8.99
C SER A 3 -36.84 -24.96 7.74
N SER A 4 -37.03 -23.64 7.77
CA SER A 4 -36.55 -22.75 6.71
C SER A 4 -35.03 -22.87 6.67
N THR A 5 -34.49 -23.51 5.64
CA THR A 5 -33.05 -23.54 5.37
C THR A 5 -32.61 -22.11 5.08
N VAL A 6 -32.01 -21.46 6.07
CA VAL A 6 -31.44 -20.11 5.94
C VAL A 6 -30.29 -20.22 4.96
N VAL A 7 -30.51 -19.75 3.74
CA VAL A 7 -29.45 -19.67 2.73
C VAL A 7 -28.47 -18.59 3.22
N PRO A 8 -27.19 -18.91 3.45
CA PRO A 8 -26.20 -17.90 3.79
C PRO A 8 -26.13 -16.88 2.64
N ASN A 9 -25.92 -15.61 2.97
CA ASN A 9 -25.83 -14.53 1.98
C ASN A 9 -24.59 -13.63 2.15
N ARG A 10 -23.80 -13.82 3.21
CA ARG A 10 -22.58 -13.07 3.55
C ARG A 10 -21.63 -13.95 4.36
N VAL A 11 -20.33 -13.71 4.22
CA VAL A 11 -19.28 -14.26 5.10
C VAL A 11 -18.73 -13.12 5.95
N LEU A 12 -18.69 -13.29 7.27
CA LEU A 12 -18.20 -12.27 8.20
C LEU A 12 -17.04 -12.81 9.06
N ILE A 13 -15.97 -12.03 9.18
CA ILE A 13 -14.99 -12.13 10.26
C ILE A 13 -15.45 -11.19 11.37
N VAL A 14 -15.69 -11.74 12.55
CA VAL A 14 -16.17 -11.02 13.74
C VAL A 14 -15.25 -11.31 14.93
N ASP A 15 -15.22 -10.41 15.91
CA ASP A 15 -14.55 -10.69 17.18
C ASP A 15 -15.21 -11.91 17.86
N LYS A 16 -14.38 -12.84 18.36
CA LYS A 16 -14.85 -14.06 19.04
C LYS A 16 -15.81 -13.80 20.21
N ARG A 17 -15.81 -12.60 20.79
CA ARG A 17 -16.73 -12.18 21.86
C ARG A 17 -18.17 -11.98 21.37
N LEU A 18 -18.38 -11.77 20.07
CA LEU A 18 -19.68 -11.59 19.45
C LEU A 18 -20.38 -12.92 19.09
N VAL A 19 -19.63 -14.03 19.06
CA VAL A 19 -20.13 -15.36 18.65
C VAL A 19 -20.97 -16.09 19.73
N PRO A 20 -20.69 -15.96 21.06
CA PRO A 20 -21.51 -16.59 22.11
C PRO A 20 -22.78 -15.80 22.45
N VAL A 21 -22.90 -14.56 21.97
CA VAL A 21 -24.09 -13.73 22.17
C VAL A 21 -25.16 -14.20 21.18
N ASN A 22 -26.44 -14.22 21.58
CA ASN A 22 -27.53 -14.34 20.61
C ASN A 22 -27.39 -13.19 19.60
N CYS A 23 -27.03 -13.49 18.34
CA CYS A 23 -26.76 -12.48 17.31
C CYS A 23 -27.93 -11.50 17.04
N GLU A 24 -29.12 -11.81 17.57
CA GLU A 24 -30.27 -10.90 17.69
C GLU A 24 -29.95 -9.55 18.37
N GLN A 25 -28.83 -9.44 19.10
CA GLN A 25 -28.40 -8.22 19.80
C GLN A 25 -27.45 -7.32 18.98
N LEU A 26 -26.94 -7.78 17.82
CA LEU A 26 -26.11 -6.96 16.93
C LEU A 26 -26.99 -6.20 15.93
N HIS A 27 -27.16 -4.90 16.17
CA HIS A 27 -27.97 -4.05 15.30
C HIS A 27 -27.10 -3.45 14.18
N PHE A 28 -27.36 -3.85 12.93
CA PHE A 28 -26.65 -3.34 11.74
C PHE A 28 -27.33 -2.10 11.18
N VAL A 29 -26.57 -1.04 10.93
CA VAL A 29 -27.07 0.27 10.49
C VAL A 29 -26.20 0.90 9.40
N GLN A 30 -26.78 1.80 8.62
CA GLN A 30 -26.01 2.67 7.72
C GLN A 30 -25.82 4.04 8.37
N HIS A 31 -24.59 4.54 8.37
CA HIS A 31 -24.27 5.89 8.80
C HIS A 31 -23.15 6.48 7.92
N SER A 32 -22.94 7.79 7.96
CA SER A 32 -21.89 8.42 7.15
C SER A 32 -20.50 8.07 7.69
N HIS A 33 -19.58 7.75 6.77
CA HIS A 33 -18.17 7.62 7.07
C HIS A 33 -17.59 8.98 7.49
N PRO A 34 -16.80 9.07 8.58
CA PRO A 34 -16.48 10.36 9.20
C PRO A 34 -15.66 11.31 8.30
N ARG A 35 -14.67 10.79 7.56
CA ARG A 35 -13.95 11.55 6.52
C ARG A 35 -14.80 11.77 5.26
N THR A 36 -14.96 10.74 4.44
CA THR A 36 -15.55 10.79 3.09
C THR A 36 -17.06 11.09 3.00
N LYS A 37 -17.79 11.12 4.13
CA LYS A 37 -19.26 11.25 4.25
C LYS A 37 -20.12 10.17 3.61
N GLN A 38 -19.52 9.29 2.80
CA GLN A 38 -20.22 8.22 2.08
C GLN A 38 -20.93 7.26 3.05
N PRO A 39 -22.07 6.66 2.66
CA PRO A 39 -22.74 5.65 3.47
C PRO A 39 -21.83 4.45 3.73
N GLN A 40 -21.67 4.11 5.00
CA GLN A 40 -20.88 2.99 5.49
C GLN A 40 -21.71 2.16 6.47
N SER A 41 -21.47 0.85 6.47
CA SER A 41 -22.14 -0.10 7.34
C SER A 41 -21.46 -0.14 8.70
N TYR A 42 -22.25 -0.12 9.77
CA TYR A 42 -21.82 -0.29 11.15
C TYR A 42 -22.67 -1.37 11.82
N ALA A 43 -22.12 -2.02 12.86
CA ALA A 43 -22.83 -2.92 13.74
C ALA A 43 -22.70 -2.43 15.18
N ILE A 44 -23.75 -2.57 15.97
CA ILE A 44 -23.81 -2.04 17.33
C ILE A 44 -24.16 -3.17 18.29
N ASP A 45 -23.29 -3.40 19.26
CA ASP A 45 -23.57 -4.25 20.41
C ASP A 45 -24.17 -3.38 21.52
N GLN A 46 -25.48 -3.52 21.73
CA GLN A 46 -26.22 -2.76 22.75
C GLN A 46 -25.80 -3.13 24.18
N GLN A 47 -25.27 -4.34 24.42
CA GLN A 47 -24.88 -4.78 25.76
C GLN A 47 -23.54 -4.17 26.16
N SER A 48 -22.52 -4.21 25.30
CA SER A 48 -21.21 -3.61 25.60
C SER A 48 -21.11 -2.12 25.27
N LYS A 49 -22.14 -1.53 24.64
CA LYS A 49 -22.12 -0.19 24.03
C LYS A 49 -20.94 -0.01 23.04
N THR A 50 -20.50 -1.10 22.40
CA THR A 50 -19.42 -1.07 21.40
C THR A 50 -19.99 -0.88 20.00
N ILE A 51 -19.43 0.09 19.27
CA ILE A 51 -19.71 0.30 17.85
C ILE A 51 -18.62 -0.39 17.04
N PHE A 52 -19.02 -1.10 16.01
CA PHE A 52 -18.15 -1.74 15.05
C PHE A 52 -18.39 -1.14 13.66
N GLU A 53 -17.34 -0.87 12.91
CA GLU A 53 -17.44 -0.70 11.47
C GLU A 53 -17.57 -2.07 10.78
N VAL A 54 -18.22 -2.09 9.62
CA VAL A 54 -18.37 -3.29 8.79
C VAL A 54 -17.73 -3.03 7.43
N ILE A 55 -16.47 -3.42 7.31
CA ILE A 55 -15.65 -3.25 6.12
C ILE A 55 -15.97 -4.39 5.15
N GLN A 56 -16.28 -4.06 3.89
CA GLN A 56 -16.47 -5.06 2.83
C GLN A 56 -15.18 -5.16 2.00
N CYS A 57 -14.57 -6.33 2.00
CA CYS A 57 -13.48 -6.71 1.11
C CYS A 57 -14.08 -7.51 -0.05
N THR A 58 -14.09 -6.91 -1.25
CA THR A 58 -14.45 -7.59 -2.50
C THR A 58 -13.20 -7.87 -3.33
N ARG A 59 -13.28 -8.92 -4.16
CA ARG A 59 -12.29 -9.22 -5.20
C ARG A 59 -13.03 -9.46 -6.52
N SER A 60 -12.36 -9.21 -7.64
CA SER A 60 -12.92 -9.53 -8.96
C SER A 60 -12.94 -11.05 -9.15
N HIS A 61 -14.05 -11.59 -9.68
CA HIS A 61 -14.20 -13.00 -10.04
C HIS A 61 -14.04 -14.02 -8.87
N SER A 62 -14.34 -13.62 -7.64
CA SER A 62 -14.34 -14.50 -6.45
C SER A 62 -15.73 -15.05 -6.10
N SER A 63 -15.78 -16.24 -5.49
CA SER A 63 -17.01 -16.83 -4.91
C SER A 63 -16.70 -17.66 -3.65
N TRP A 64 -17.67 -17.83 -2.75
CA TRP A 64 -17.53 -18.71 -1.58
C TRP A 64 -18.30 -20.01 -1.77
N PHE A 65 -17.68 -21.14 -1.45
CA PHE A 65 -18.34 -22.44 -1.31
C PHE A 65 -18.62 -22.67 0.19
N ILE A 66 -19.88 -22.86 0.57
CA ILE A 66 -20.31 -22.99 1.97
C ILE A 66 -21.02 -24.34 2.17
N ASN A 67 -20.45 -25.16 3.06
CA ASN A 67 -21.00 -26.45 3.52
C ASN A 67 -21.40 -27.41 2.38
N ASP A 68 -20.66 -27.41 1.27
CA ASP A 68 -20.90 -28.22 0.05
C ASP A 68 -22.29 -28.05 -0.62
N GLN A 69 -23.11 -27.12 -0.14
CA GLN A 69 -24.53 -26.96 -0.53
C GLN A 69 -24.85 -25.57 -1.09
N HIS A 70 -24.01 -24.58 -0.83
CA HIS A 70 -24.25 -23.19 -1.23
C HIS A 70 -23.02 -22.56 -1.88
N VAL A 71 -23.25 -21.74 -2.90
CA VAL A 71 -22.23 -20.88 -3.52
C VAL A 71 -22.69 -19.42 -3.39
N LEU A 72 -21.86 -18.56 -2.79
CA LEU A 72 -22.05 -17.11 -2.83
C LEU A 72 -21.27 -16.55 -4.04
N PRO A 73 -21.96 -16.00 -5.05
CA PRO A 73 -21.33 -15.64 -6.32
C PRO A 73 -20.55 -14.31 -6.29
N ASP A 74 -20.65 -13.53 -5.22
CA ASP A 74 -19.98 -12.23 -5.10
C ASP A 74 -18.59 -12.31 -4.44
N GLY A 75 -18.32 -13.39 -3.69
CA GLY A 75 -17.07 -13.61 -2.97
C GLY A 75 -16.76 -12.56 -1.90
N SER A 76 -17.73 -11.73 -1.50
CA SER A 76 -17.50 -10.68 -0.50
C SER A 76 -17.11 -11.28 0.84
N LEU A 77 -16.03 -10.76 1.43
CA LEU A 77 -15.68 -10.97 2.82
C LEU A 77 -15.98 -9.69 3.60
N TYR A 78 -16.78 -9.80 4.65
CA TYR A 78 -17.04 -8.68 5.55
C TYR A 78 -16.18 -8.82 6.81
N ILE A 79 -15.62 -7.72 7.28
CA ILE A 79 -14.77 -7.67 8.48
C ILE A 79 -15.41 -6.67 9.45
N VAL A 80 -15.64 -7.11 10.69
CA VAL A 80 -16.33 -6.33 11.72
C VAL A 80 -15.34 -5.95 12.82
N THR A 81 -14.96 -4.67 12.87
CA THR A 81 -13.93 -4.17 13.80
C THR A 81 -14.42 -3.03 14.71
N PRO A 82 -13.97 -2.96 15.97
CA PRO A 82 -14.36 -1.87 16.86
C PRO A 82 -13.88 -0.51 16.34
N ILE A 83 -14.77 0.48 16.27
CA ILE A 83 -14.44 1.87 15.93
C ILE A 83 -14.63 2.78 17.15
N ASN A 84 -13.74 3.75 17.33
CA ASN A 84 -13.91 4.75 18.38
C ASN A 84 -14.98 5.77 17.94
N VAL A 85 -16.07 5.87 18.71
CA VAL A 85 -17.20 6.78 18.46
C VAL A 85 -16.79 8.24 18.28
N ILE A 86 -15.65 8.67 18.87
CA ILE A 86 -15.12 10.02 18.68
C ILE A 86 -14.87 10.32 17.20
N PHE A 87 -14.38 9.37 16.40
CA PHE A 87 -14.20 9.59 14.96
C PHE A 87 -15.53 9.91 14.25
N LEU A 88 -16.63 9.27 14.65
CA LEU A 88 -17.97 9.52 14.11
C LEU A 88 -18.53 10.88 14.54
N LEU A 89 -18.18 11.34 15.74
CA LEU A 89 -18.62 12.62 16.32
C LEU A 89 -17.78 13.83 15.85
N LEU A 90 -16.49 13.62 15.57
CA LEU A 90 -15.53 14.68 15.24
C LEU A 90 -16.03 15.68 14.20
N PRO A 91 -16.67 15.28 13.08
CA PRO A 91 -17.07 16.25 12.06
C PRO A 91 -18.14 17.24 12.53
N SER A 92 -19.17 16.79 13.25
CA SER A 92 -20.20 17.68 13.79
C SER A 92 -19.67 18.55 14.92
N ILE A 93 -18.75 18.02 15.73
CA ILE A 93 -18.11 18.81 16.80
C ILE A 93 -17.23 19.91 16.20
N TRP A 94 -16.49 19.60 15.13
CA TRP A 94 -15.62 20.54 14.45
C TRP A 94 -16.37 21.64 13.70
N SER A 95 -17.50 21.32 13.04
CA SER A 95 -18.31 22.33 12.36
C SER A 95 -19.15 23.17 13.33
N ASP A 96 -19.80 22.54 14.32
CA ASP A 96 -20.92 23.16 15.03
C ASP A 96 -20.58 23.53 16.49
N ALA A 97 -19.58 22.88 17.09
CA ALA A 97 -19.19 23.03 18.51
C ALA A 97 -17.76 23.58 18.72
N ARG A 98 -17.09 24.05 17.67
CA ARG A 98 -15.72 24.59 17.76
C ARG A 98 -15.66 25.93 18.47
N GLU A 99 -16.50 26.89 18.07
CA GLU A 99 -16.50 28.25 18.63
C GLU A 99 -17.46 28.43 19.82
N GLN A 100 -18.48 27.57 19.93
CA GLN A 100 -19.57 27.72 20.89
C GLN A 100 -19.96 26.38 21.53
N PHE A 101 -20.67 26.45 22.66
CA PHE A 101 -21.28 25.27 23.26
C PHE A 101 -22.47 24.80 22.42
N LEU A 102 -22.51 23.51 22.14
CA LEU A 102 -23.57 22.83 21.40
C LEU A 102 -24.27 21.82 22.31
N SER A 103 -25.61 21.84 22.31
CA SER A 103 -26.39 20.84 23.05
C SER A 103 -26.12 19.43 22.54
N THR A 104 -25.94 18.48 23.47
CA THR A 104 -25.75 17.06 23.17
C THR A 104 -26.91 16.47 22.39
N THR A 105 -28.13 16.96 22.59
CA THR A 105 -29.31 16.55 21.82
C THR A 105 -29.17 16.89 20.33
N THR A 106 -28.52 18.01 19.99
CA THR A 106 -28.21 18.37 18.60
C THR A 106 -27.12 17.48 18.01
N LEU A 107 -26.06 17.16 18.76
CA LEU A 107 -25.01 16.22 18.33
C LEU A 107 -25.54 14.80 18.13
N ASN A 108 -26.34 14.30 19.07
CA ASN A 108 -26.96 12.98 18.96
C ASN A 108 -27.99 12.95 17.81
N SER A 109 -28.51 14.12 17.40
CA SER A 109 -29.35 14.22 16.21
C SER A 109 -28.61 13.84 14.91
N SER A 110 -27.30 14.11 14.83
CA SER A 110 -26.43 13.65 13.73
C SER A 110 -26.21 12.14 13.76
N LEU A 111 -26.19 11.53 14.97
CA LEU A 111 -25.97 10.09 15.17
C LEU A 111 -27.25 9.26 15.33
N LYS A 112 -28.44 9.79 15.00
CA LYS A 112 -29.74 9.11 15.19
C LYS A 112 -29.78 7.65 14.74
N ASN A 113 -29.13 7.32 13.62
CA ASN A 113 -29.08 5.94 13.11
C ASN A 113 -28.33 4.97 14.04
N LEU A 114 -27.42 5.46 14.87
CA LEU A 114 -26.64 4.68 15.83
C LEU A 114 -27.35 4.49 17.17
N GLN A 115 -28.43 5.21 17.45
CA GLN A 115 -29.26 5.08 18.67
C GLN A 115 -28.43 5.11 19.98
N LEU A 116 -27.43 5.99 20.05
CA LEU A 116 -26.52 6.05 21.19
C LEU A 116 -27.15 6.78 22.39
N ASP A 117 -26.87 6.22 23.55
CA ASP A 117 -27.17 6.78 24.86
C ASP A 117 -26.42 8.11 25.10
N GLU A 118 -27.11 9.13 25.59
CA GLU A 118 -26.60 10.51 25.68
C GLU A 118 -25.48 10.64 26.72
N ASP A 119 -25.62 9.95 27.86
CA ASP A 119 -24.59 9.88 28.91
C ASP A 119 -23.31 9.18 28.40
N PHE A 120 -23.46 8.13 27.58
CA PHE A 120 -22.32 7.46 26.94
C PHE A 120 -21.59 8.39 25.95
N VAL A 121 -22.33 9.17 25.16
CA VAL A 121 -21.73 10.17 24.25
C VAL A 121 -20.95 11.22 25.05
N LEU A 122 -21.56 11.79 26.11
CA LEU A 122 -20.91 12.74 27.01
C LEU A 122 -19.62 12.19 27.62
N GLU A 123 -19.67 10.95 28.16
CA GLU A 123 -18.53 10.28 28.76
C GLU A 123 -17.31 10.27 27.81
N LYS A 124 -17.50 9.87 26.54
CA LYS A 124 -16.41 9.81 25.56
C LYS A 124 -15.91 11.20 25.15
N LEU A 125 -16.81 12.18 25.02
CA LEU A 125 -16.45 13.53 24.61
C LEU A 125 -15.63 14.31 25.65
N THR A 126 -15.65 13.92 26.93
CA THR A 126 -14.76 14.47 27.98
C THR A 126 -13.28 14.51 27.56
N SER A 127 -12.87 13.60 26.68
CA SER A 127 -11.47 13.47 26.21
C SER A 127 -11.06 14.48 25.12
N ILE A 128 -12.01 15.16 24.45
CA ILE A 128 -11.74 16.15 23.40
C ILE A 128 -12.52 17.47 23.55
N CYS A 129 -13.51 17.52 24.45
CA CYS A 129 -14.38 18.67 24.68
C CYS A 129 -14.32 19.16 26.13
N ASP A 130 -14.74 20.41 26.33
CA ASP A 130 -15.22 20.93 27.61
C ASP A 130 -16.73 20.71 27.70
N ILE A 131 -17.20 20.28 28.88
CA ILE A 131 -18.59 19.88 29.12
C ILE A 131 -19.21 20.83 30.13
N ASP A 132 -20.33 21.45 29.77
CA ASP A 132 -21.26 22.09 30.70
C ASP A 132 -22.33 21.04 31.07
N SER A 133 -22.16 20.45 32.25
CA SER A 133 -23.04 19.41 32.79
C SER A 133 -24.41 19.93 33.22
N GLU A 134 -24.57 21.22 33.51
CA GLU A 134 -25.87 21.79 33.88
C GLU A 134 -26.76 21.99 32.64
N LYS A 135 -26.15 22.30 31.49
CA LYS A 135 -26.85 22.56 30.23
C LYS A 135 -26.83 21.39 29.24
N HIS A 136 -26.21 20.25 29.60
CA HIS A 136 -25.91 19.13 28.70
C HIS A 136 -25.39 19.63 27.35
N SER A 137 -24.28 20.38 27.40
CA SER A 137 -23.69 20.97 26.20
C SER A 137 -22.17 20.84 26.20
N VAL A 138 -21.58 20.75 25.02
CA VAL A 138 -20.15 20.55 24.82
C VAL A 138 -19.57 21.61 23.89
N LYS A 139 -18.35 22.03 24.17
CA LYS A 139 -17.53 22.84 23.25
C LYS A 139 -16.24 22.07 22.96
N LEU A 140 -15.78 22.05 21.71
CA LEU A 140 -14.48 21.47 21.36
C LEU A 140 -13.36 22.19 22.12
N ASN A 141 -12.44 21.42 22.69
CA ASN A 141 -11.23 21.94 23.28
C ASN A 141 -10.06 21.49 22.41
N GLU A 142 -9.46 22.42 21.66
CA GLU A 142 -8.44 22.07 20.68
C GLU A 142 -7.18 21.46 21.32
N GLU A 143 -6.80 21.88 22.53
CA GLU A 143 -5.66 21.29 23.25
C GLU A 143 -5.93 19.82 23.64
N LYS A 144 -7.15 19.53 24.13
CA LYS A 144 -7.59 18.15 24.39
C LYS A 144 -7.63 17.33 23.11
N LEU A 145 -8.14 17.88 22.01
CA LEU A 145 -8.15 17.22 20.69
C LEU A 145 -6.74 16.84 20.24
N ILE A 146 -5.79 17.78 20.24
CA ILE A 146 -4.40 17.54 19.83
C ILE A 146 -3.73 16.50 20.74
N LYS A 147 -3.95 16.57 22.05
CA LYS A 147 -3.45 15.57 23.01
C LYS A 147 -4.04 14.18 22.77
N TRP A 148 -5.35 14.10 22.52
CA TRP A 148 -6.04 12.85 22.19
C TRP A 148 -5.53 12.26 20.86
N PHE A 149 -5.30 13.10 19.86
CA PHE A 149 -4.81 12.69 18.55
C PHE A 149 -3.38 12.13 18.63
N ARG A 150 -2.45 12.82 19.31
CA ARG A 150 -1.10 12.30 19.59
C ARG A 150 -1.17 10.95 20.30
N ASP A 151 -2.00 10.84 21.33
CA ASP A 151 -2.19 9.58 22.06
C ASP A 151 -2.73 8.44 21.18
N ARG A 152 -3.50 8.72 20.11
CA ARG A 152 -3.86 7.71 19.11
C ARG A 152 -2.66 7.30 18.26
N VAL A 153 -1.89 8.27 17.76
CA VAL A 153 -0.66 8.04 16.96
C VAL A 153 0.33 7.19 17.76
N ASP A 154 0.63 7.57 19.00
CA ASP A 154 1.56 6.88 19.90
C ASP A 154 1.14 5.44 20.24
N ARG A 155 -0.17 5.15 20.24
CA ARG A 155 -0.69 3.79 20.41
C ARG A 155 -0.51 2.97 19.14
N LEU A 156 -0.82 3.54 17.98
CA LEU A 156 -0.76 2.82 16.71
C LEU A 156 0.69 2.59 16.25
N LYS A 157 1.59 3.54 16.52
CA LYS A 157 3.06 3.44 16.32
C LYS A 157 3.70 2.23 17.01
N LYS A 158 3.05 1.62 18.01
CA LYS A 158 3.49 0.36 18.64
C LYS A 158 3.21 -0.90 17.80
N HIS A 159 2.47 -0.74 16.71
CA HIS A 159 1.96 -1.80 15.86
C HIS A 159 2.25 -1.57 14.36
N VAL A 160 2.91 -0.47 14.00
CA VAL A 160 3.36 -0.14 12.65
C VAL A 160 4.83 0.32 12.68
N GLU A 161 5.44 0.46 11.50
CA GLU A 161 6.89 0.69 11.35
C GLU A 161 7.35 2.06 11.88
N ASP A 162 6.55 3.10 11.68
CA ASP A 162 6.92 4.49 11.98
C ASP A 162 5.72 5.37 12.42
N GLU A 163 5.98 6.65 12.67
CA GLU A 163 4.97 7.61 13.16
C GLU A 163 4.09 8.20 12.04
N GLU A 164 4.62 8.34 10.83
CA GLU A 164 3.87 8.87 9.68
C GLU A 164 2.84 7.84 9.21
N HIS A 165 3.22 6.57 9.12
CA HIS A 165 2.28 5.47 8.87
C HIS A 165 1.21 5.37 9.95
N ALA A 166 1.56 5.56 11.23
CA ALA A 166 0.57 5.61 12.32
C ALA A 166 -0.40 6.81 12.17
N PHE A 167 0.11 7.97 11.74
CA PHE A 167 -0.69 9.15 11.47
C PHE A 167 -1.62 8.95 10.26
N ASP A 168 -1.10 8.48 9.13
CA ASP A 168 -1.82 8.22 7.87
C ASP A 168 -3.02 7.27 8.06
N LEU A 169 -2.87 6.22 8.89
CA LEU A 169 -3.96 5.29 9.22
C LEU A 169 -5.07 5.94 10.05
N ILE A 170 -4.73 6.84 10.98
CA ILE A 170 -5.73 7.61 11.73
C ILE A 170 -6.44 8.59 10.80
N CYS A 171 -5.70 9.19 9.87
CA CYS A 171 -6.23 10.06 8.83
C CYS A 171 -7.21 9.37 7.88
N GLU A 172 -7.29 8.03 7.78
CA GLU A 172 -8.41 7.39 7.04
C GLU A 172 -9.78 7.80 7.64
N TYR A 173 -9.88 8.09 8.95
CA TYR A 173 -11.13 8.36 9.67
C TYR A 173 -11.43 9.84 9.97
N VAL A 174 -10.57 10.78 9.56
CA VAL A 174 -10.62 12.17 10.02
C VAL A 174 -10.88 13.13 8.83
N PRO A 175 -11.80 14.10 8.93
CA PRO A 175 -11.97 15.16 7.93
C PRO A 175 -10.66 15.93 7.61
N ASP A 176 -10.46 16.31 6.36
CA ASP A 176 -9.18 16.84 5.88
C ASP A 176 -8.77 18.18 6.52
N ASP A 177 -9.74 19.00 6.94
CA ASP A 177 -9.52 20.24 7.70
C ASP A 177 -9.08 20.01 9.15
N ILE A 178 -9.55 18.92 9.78
CA ILE A 178 -9.04 18.45 11.08
C ILE A 178 -7.63 17.86 10.89
N ILE A 179 -7.37 17.17 9.78
CA ILE A 179 -6.03 16.63 9.48
C ILE A 179 -5.03 17.77 9.34
N GLU A 180 -5.30 18.79 8.52
CA GLU A 180 -4.41 19.94 8.33
C GLU A 180 -4.09 20.63 9.67
N TYR A 181 -5.11 20.86 10.49
CA TYR A 181 -4.95 21.43 11.83
C TYR A 181 -4.06 20.54 12.73
N CYS A 182 -4.30 19.23 12.75
CA CYS A 182 -3.51 18.29 13.55
C CYS A 182 -2.06 18.18 13.06
N GLN A 183 -1.81 18.14 11.74
CA GLN A 183 -0.46 18.15 11.17
C GLN A 183 0.31 19.39 11.62
N GLN A 184 -0.30 20.57 11.52
CA GLN A 184 0.33 21.84 11.92
C GLN A 184 0.66 21.88 13.42
N LYS A 185 -0.22 21.37 14.28
CA LYS A 185 -0.03 21.38 15.74
C LYS A 185 0.87 20.27 16.28
N LEU A 186 0.98 19.16 15.56
CA LEU A 186 1.79 18.00 15.96
C LEU A 186 3.17 17.98 15.28
N GLU A 187 3.46 18.91 14.37
CA GLU A 187 4.70 18.93 13.57
C GLU A 187 4.91 17.59 12.82
N LEU A 188 3.80 16.97 12.39
CA LEU A 188 3.80 15.68 11.69
C LEU A 188 3.68 15.89 10.18
N HIS A 189 4.69 15.42 9.44
CA HIS A 189 4.78 15.53 7.99
C HIS A 189 4.25 14.29 7.25
N GLY A 190 3.12 13.73 7.71
CA GLY A 190 2.49 12.60 7.02
C GLY A 190 2.17 12.94 5.56
N ASN A 191 2.27 11.95 4.66
CA ASN A 191 2.12 12.08 3.20
C ASN A 191 0.67 12.36 2.74
N VAL A 192 -0.17 12.86 3.65
CA VAL A 192 -1.62 13.05 3.49
C VAL A 192 -1.95 14.33 2.72
N ARG A 193 -1.80 14.30 1.40
CA ARG A 193 -2.59 15.13 0.49
C ARG A 193 -3.37 14.24 -0.47
N TYR A 194 -4.61 13.95 -0.08
CA TYR A 194 -5.56 13.13 -0.84
C TYR A 194 -6.72 14.01 -1.30
N GLU A 195 -6.68 14.50 -2.54
CA GLU A 195 -7.93 14.79 -3.25
C GLU A 195 -8.37 13.50 -3.92
N LEU A 196 -9.32 12.79 -3.31
CA LEU A 196 -9.96 11.62 -3.92
C LEU A 196 -11.21 12.06 -4.68
N PRO A 197 -11.33 11.74 -5.98
CA PRO A 197 -12.61 11.80 -6.68
C PRO A 197 -13.67 10.98 -5.92
N THR A 198 -14.89 11.51 -5.85
CA THR A 198 -15.97 10.92 -5.06
C THR A 198 -16.27 9.47 -5.46
N GLY A 199 -15.98 8.52 -4.56
CA GLY A 199 -16.66 7.22 -4.52
C GLY A 199 -15.82 5.98 -4.85
N GLN A 200 -14.80 5.67 -4.05
CA GLN A 200 -14.41 4.27 -3.78
C GLN A 200 -13.66 4.11 -2.44
N LYS A 201 -13.78 2.94 -1.83
CA LYS A 201 -13.40 2.66 -0.43
C LYS A 201 -11.93 2.27 -0.30
N SER A 202 -11.25 2.79 0.73
CA SER A 202 -10.01 2.20 1.27
C SER A 202 -10.37 1.23 2.40
N ALA A 203 -9.72 0.06 2.41
CA ALA A 203 -9.94 -1.01 3.39
C ALA A 203 -8.58 -1.68 3.67
N THR A 204 -7.66 -0.91 4.23
CA THR A 204 -6.22 -1.21 4.10
C THR A 204 -5.70 -2.27 5.07
N VAL A 205 -6.00 -2.12 6.37
CA VAL A 205 -5.16 -2.71 7.42
C VAL A 205 -5.45 -4.19 7.67
N ILE A 206 -6.71 -4.61 7.58
CA ILE A 206 -7.12 -5.98 7.93
C ILE A 206 -7.09 -6.91 6.69
N LYS A 207 -7.15 -6.34 5.49
CA LYS A 207 -6.91 -7.04 4.21
C LYS A 207 -5.60 -7.83 4.25
N LYS A 208 -4.46 -7.16 4.51
CA LYS A 208 -3.11 -7.76 4.45
C LYS A 208 -2.93 -9.01 5.33
N THR A 209 -3.53 -9.07 6.52
CA THR A 209 -3.32 -10.19 7.46
C THR A 209 -4.11 -11.46 7.08
N VAL A 210 -5.22 -11.32 6.33
CA VAL A 210 -6.05 -12.47 5.91
C VAL A 210 -5.78 -12.87 4.46
N GLU A 211 -5.61 -11.89 3.56
CA GLU A 211 -5.41 -12.14 2.12
C GLU A 211 -4.11 -12.88 1.83
N SER A 212 -3.04 -12.57 2.58
CA SER A 212 -1.74 -13.21 2.43
C SER A 212 -1.75 -14.74 2.61
N SER A 213 -2.80 -15.32 3.22
CA SER A 213 -2.87 -16.74 3.58
C SER A 213 -3.70 -17.63 2.65
N LEU A 214 -4.42 -17.07 1.67
CA LEU A 214 -5.41 -17.80 0.86
C LEU A 214 -5.18 -17.74 -0.66
N ASP A 215 -4.10 -17.09 -1.11
CA ASP A 215 -4.03 -16.53 -2.47
C ASP A 215 -3.25 -17.36 -3.52
N ILE A 216 -3.36 -18.69 -3.44
CA ILE A 216 -2.65 -19.63 -4.33
C ILE A 216 -3.65 -20.65 -4.89
N PHE A 217 -3.45 -21.09 -6.15
CA PHE A 217 -4.39 -21.83 -7.02
C PHE A 217 -5.53 -20.93 -7.57
N TYR A 218 -5.81 -20.74 -8.87
CA TYR A 218 -5.44 -21.35 -10.16
C TYR A 218 -5.34 -20.22 -11.24
N ASN A 219 -4.82 -20.33 -12.47
CA ASN A 219 -4.44 -21.44 -13.36
C ASN A 219 -3.18 -21.02 -14.20
N ASP A 220 -2.49 -21.86 -14.99
CA ASP A 220 -2.63 -23.31 -15.18
C ASP A 220 -1.27 -24.00 -15.42
N THR A 221 -0.94 -24.97 -14.58
CA THR A 221 -0.19 -26.21 -14.87
C THR A 221 -0.26 -27.06 -13.60
N PHE A 222 -0.59 -28.34 -13.76
CA PHE A 222 -0.79 -29.36 -12.73
C PHE A 222 0.07 -29.27 -11.44
N ILE A 223 -0.45 -28.62 -10.37
CA ILE A 223 -0.15 -28.98 -8.96
C ILE A 223 -1.44 -28.88 -8.12
N LEU A 224 -2.46 -29.69 -8.46
CA LEU A 224 -3.52 -30.02 -7.51
C LEU A 224 -3.13 -31.29 -6.75
N GLY A 225 -2.72 -31.14 -5.49
CA GLY A 225 -2.53 -32.28 -4.60
C GLY A 225 -1.31 -32.22 -3.69
N THR A 226 -1.35 -31.38 -2.64
CA THR A 226 -0.90 -31.72 -1.28
C THR A 226 -1.49 -30.71 -0.30
N LEU A 227 -2.77 -30.88 0.08
CA LEU A 227 -3.36 -30.15 1.22
C LEU A 227 -4.57 -30.88 1.87
N TYR A 228 -4.86 -32.12 1.49
CA TYR A 228 -6.03 -32.87 2.03
C TYR A 228 -5.82 -34.40 2.18
N LEU A 229 -4.59 -34.85 2.51
CA LEU A 229 -4.28 -36.30 2.64
C LEU A 229 -3.45 -36.70 3.88
N LEU A 230 -3.47 -35.91 4.96
CA LEU A 230 -2.81 -36.27 6.23
C LEU A 230 -3.74 -36.50 7.43
N GLU A 231 -5.06 -36.66 7.23
CA GLU A 231 -5.96 -37.02 8.33
C GLU A 231 -6.99 -38.13 8.04
N LYS A 232 -6.61 -39.15 7.25
CA LYS A 232 -7.43 -40.38 7.17
C LYS A 232 -6.67 -41.65 6.78
N ARG A 233 -5.99 -42.26 7.77
CA ARG A 233 -5.94 -43.74 8.01
C ARG A 233 -4.99 -44.13 9.17
N HIS A 234 -5.49 -44.08 10.42
CA HIS A 234 -5.77 -45.29 11.21
C HIS A 234 -5.97 -44.97 12.71
N SER A 235 -7.23 -44.82 13.11
CA SER A 235 -7.66 -45.04 14.50
C SER A 235 -8.93 -45.90 14.50
N LYS A 236 -8.75 -47.22 14.38
CA LYS A 236 -9.78 -48.16 14.83
C LYS A 236 -9.73 -48.18 16.36
N SER A 237 -10.79 -47.68 16.98
CA SER A 237 -11.19 -47.91 18.37
C SER A 237 -10.11 -47.78 19.47
N ARG A 238 -10.24 -46.72 20.29
CA ARG A 238 -10.39 -46.92 21.73
C ARG A 238 -11.15 -45.76 22.38
N SER A 239 -11.77 -46.08 23.51
CA SER A 239 -12.71 -45.24 24.24
C SER A 239 -12.03 -44.27 25.20
N SER A 240 -12.88 -43.43 25.84
CA SER A 240 -12.71 -42.72 27.12
C SER A 240 -11.75 -41.52 27.17
N ASN A 241 -12.37 -40.35 27.37
CA ASN A 241 -11.96 -39.22 28.21
C ASN A 241 -10.47 -38.85 28.28
N GLU A 242 -10.08 -37.83 27.51
CA GLU A 242 -9.05 -36.89 27.94
C GLU A 242 -9.35 -35.47 27.43
N LYS A 243 -9.06 -34.45 28.25
CA LYS A 243 -9.22 -33.03 27.88
C LYS A 243 -7.96 -32.57 27.16
N THR A 244 -7.98 -32.53 25.83
CA THR A 244 -6.85 -31.98 25.06
C THR A 244 -6.92 -30.46 25.02
N THR A 245 -5.96 -29.79 25.64
CA THR A 245 -5.72 -28.35 25.47
C THR A 245 -5.16 -28.08 24.08
N LEU A 246 -5.80 -27.20 23.31
CA LEU A 246 -5.27 -26.67 22.05
C LEU A 246 -3.99 -25.87 22.32
N THR A 247 -2.86 -26.39 21.84
CA THR A 247 -1.55 -25.73 21.89
C THR A 247 -1.30 -24.90 20.64
N THR A 248 -0.48 -23.86 20.77
CA THR A 248 -0.22 -22.76 19.82
C THR A 248 0.43 -23.11 18.47
N ASN A 249 0.49 -24.37 18.07
CA ASN A 249 1.34 -24.82 16.96
C ASN A 249 0.68 -24.70 15.58
N ASP A 250 -0.66 -24.76 15.49
CA ASP A 250 -1.37 -24.81 14.20
C ASP A 250 -1.24 -23.50 13.39
N THR A 251 -1.11 -22.36 14.07
CA THR A 251 -0.87 -21.04 13.45
C THR A 251 0.51 -20.91 12.82
N GLU A 252 1.52 -21.60 13.35
CA GLU A 252 2.91 -21.52 12.87
C GLU A 252 3.11 -22.38 11.60
N VAL A 253 2.46 -23.56 11.56
CA VAL A 253 2.43 -24.45 10.40
C VAL A 253 1.75 -23.79 9.20
N SER A 254 0.60 -23.14 9.41
CA SER A 254 -0.13 -22.47 8.32
C SER A 254 0.68 -21.36 7.66
N LYS A 255 1.35 -20.51 8.44
CA LYS A 255 2.22 -19.45 7.92
C LYS A 255 3.39 -20.01 7.10
N THR A 256 4.02 -21.08 7.59
CA THR A 256 5.18 -21.68 6.91
C THR A 256 4.83 -22.27 5.54
N VAL A 257 3.63 -22.87 5.39
CA VAL A 257 3.14 -23.39 4.11
C VAL A 257 2.86 -22.26 3.13
N VAL A 258 2.23 -21.18 3.59
CA VAL A 258 1.95 -19.98 2.78
C VAL A 258 3.23 -19.33 2.29
N ASP A 259 4.19 -19.07 3.18
CA ASP A 259 5.45 -18.42 2.84
C ASP A 259 6.30 -19.28 1.89
N HIS A 260 6.30 -20.61 2.07
CA HIS A 260 6.94 -21.53 1.13
C HIS A 260 6.27 -21.51 -0.26
N ALA A 261 4.94 -21.49 -0.32
CA ALA A 261 4.22 -21.48 -1.59
C ALA A 261 4.34 -20.13 -2.33
N LYS A 262 4.37 -18.99 -1.60
CA LYS A 262 4.79 -17.68 -2.15
C LYS A 262 6.21 -17.76 -2.74
N GLN A 263 7.16 -18.35 -2.01
CA GLN A 263 8.53 -18.50 -2.47
C GLN A 263 8.62 -19.40 -3.72
N VAL A 264 7.88 -20.51 -3.79
CA VAL A 264 7.85 -21.39 -4.96
C VAL A 264 7.22 -20.70 -6.19
N LEU A 265 6.13 -19.94 -6.02
CA LEU A 265 5.54 -19.14 -7.10
C LEU A 265 6.52 -18.06 -7.59
N PHE A 266 7.17 -17.37 -6.65
CA PHE A 266 8.19 -16.38 -6.97
C PHE A 266 9.38 -17.02 -7.70
N GLU A 267 9.93 -18.13 -7.20
CA GLU A 267 11.02 -18.85 -7.86
C GLU A 267 10.58 -19.39 -9.22
N HIS A 268 9.35 -19.84 -9.39
CA HIS A 268 8.83 -20.27 -10.69
C HIS A 268 8.78 -19.09 -11.69
N HIS A 269 8.24 -17.93 -11.29
CA HIS A 269 8.20 -16.75 -12.16
C HIS A 269 9.57 -16.11 -12.39
N LEU A 270 10.45 -16.12 -11.38
CA LEU A 270 11.83 -15.63 -11.50
C LEU A 270 12.62 -16.56 -12.41
N ASN A 271 12.53 -17.87 -12.25
CA ASN A 271 13.20 -18.83 -13.14
C ASN A 271 12.60 -18.80 -14.55
N ALA A 272 11.29 -18.60 -14.71
CA ALA A 272 10.68 -18.40 -16.03
C ALA A 272 11.23 -17.12 -16.71
N SER A 273 11.28 -16.00 -15.99
CA SER A 273 11.86 -14.73 -16.49
C SER A 273 13.40 -14.68 -16.54
N GLN A 274 14.09 -15.67 -15.97
CA GLN A 274 15.54 -15.89 -16.15
C GLN A 274 15.86 -16.96 -17.21
N SER A 275 14.90 -17.83 -17.55
CA SER A 275 15.09 -18.89 -18.56
C SER A 275 15.13 -18.35 -20.00
N SER A 276 14.63 -17.14 -20.23
CA SER A 276 14.91 -16.37 -21.45
C SER A 276 16.37 -15.91 -21.47
N LEU A 277 17.16 -16.59 -22.31
CA LEU A 277 18.61 -16.44 -22.57
C LEU A 277 19.17 -15.02 -22.84
N PHE A 278 18.36 -13.95 -22.79
CA PHE A 278 18.71 -12.63 -23.29
C PHE A 278 18.09 -11.48 -22.47
N HIS A 279 18.71 -11.14 -21.34
CA HIS A 279 18.48 -9.87 -20.64
C HIS A 279 19.76 -9.03 -20.64
N GLU A 280 19.78 -7.98 -21.47
CA GLU A 280 20.92 -7.07 -21.60
C GLU A 280 21.10 -6.23 -20.33
N PHE A 281 20.05 -6.01 -19.52
CA PHE A 281 20.17 -5.34 -18.24
C PHE A 281 21.18 -5.99 -17.29
N HIS A 282 21.36 -7.32 -17.34
CA HIS A 282 22.38 -8.01 -16.54
C HIS A 282 23.81 -7.54 -16.86
N ARG A 283 24.07 -7.01 -18.07
CA ARG A 283 25.34 -6.36 -18.42
C ARG A 283 25.53 -5.05 -17.65
N ILE A 284 24.48 -4.23 -17.56
CA ILE A 284 24.47 -2.97 -16.78
C ILE A 284 24.68 -3.31 -15.31
N GLN A 285 23.89 -4.25 -14.79
CA GLN A 285 23.95 -4.72 -13.42
C GLN A 285 25.36 -5.18 -12.98
N ASN A 286 26.05 -5.96 -13.82
CA ASN A 286 27.37 -6.48 -13.49
C ASN A 286 28.53 -5.50 -13.72
N LYS A 287 28.35 -4.52 -14.61
CA LYS A 287 29.42 -3.55 -14.96
C LYS A 287 29.27 -2.19 -14.29
N SER A 288 28.12 -1.91 -13.68
CA SER A 288 27.90 -0.68 -12.92
C SER A 288 28.89 -0.54 -11.77
N ASP A 289 29.34 0.69 -11.56
CA ASP A 289 30.20 1.11 -10.46
C ASP A 289 29.40 1.20 -9.13
N CYS A 290 28.08 1.00 -9.17
CA CYS A 290 27.21 0.92 -8.00
C CYS A 290 27.46 -0.37 -7.21
N ILE A 291 27.84 -0.22 -5.94
CA ILE A 291 28.25 -1.37 -5.10
C ILE A 291 27.11 -2.36 -4.79
N PHE A 292 25.85 -1.96 -4.99
CA PHE A 292 24.68 -2.82 -4.87
C PHE A 292 24.32 -3.57 -6.15
N ALA A 293 24.61 -3.01 -7.33
CA ALA A 293 24.02 -3.47 -8.59
C ALA A 293 24.26 -4.99 -8.80
N LYS A 294 25.51 -5.43 -8.63
CA LYS A 294 25.94 -6.84 -8.72
C LYS A 294 25.21 -7.82 -7.78
N ARG A 295 24.55 -7.32 -6.73
CA ARG A 295 23.79 -8.12 -5.75
C ARG A 295 22.28 -7.93 -5.83
N ALA A 296 21.83 -6.91 -6.56
CA ALA A 296 20.43 -6.57 -6.67
C ALA A 296 19.62 -7.72 -7.27
N ARG A 297 18.49 -8.06 -6.65
CA ARG A 297 17.57 -9.06 -7.18
C ARG A 297 16.50 -8.36 -8.00
N CYS A 298 16.67 -8.34 -9.32
CA CYS A 298 15.73 -7.72 -10.24
C CYS A 298 14.73 -8.73 -10.81
N TRP A 299 13.47 -8.30 -10.98
CA TRP A 299 12.45 -9.01 -11.75
C TRP A 299 12.37 -8.39 -13.16
N ASN A 300 12.54 -9.19 -14.21
CA ASN A 300 12.40 -8.71 -15.59
C ASN A 300 10.93 -8.76 -16.06
N ALA A 301 10.49 -7.70 -16.71
CA ALA A 301 9.20 -7.64 -17.36
C ALA A 301 9.07 -8.65 -18.52
N PRO A 302 7.83 -8.97 -18.96
CA PRO A 302 7.62 -9.71 -20.21
C PRO A 302 8.31 -9.02 -21.40
N HIS A 303 8.80 -9.81 -22.34
CA HIS A 303 9.51 -9.27 -23.52
C HIS A 303 8.63 -8.28 -24.30
N TRP A 304 9.20 -7.11 -24.59
CA TRP A 304 8.60 -6.09 -25.43
C TRP A 304 8.43 -6.59 -26.86
N LEU A 305 7.29 -6.31 -27.48
CA LEU A 305 7.00 -6.71 -28.85
C LEU A 305 6.90 -5.47 -29.75
N ASP A 306 7.80 -5.35 -30.71
CA ASP A 306 7.85 -4.25 -31.70
C ASP A 306 6.66 -4.26 -32.68
N THR A 307 5.86 -5.33 -32.69
CA THR A 307 4.74 -5.53 -33.62
C THR A 307 3.38 -5.07 -33.06
N ILE A 308 3.33 -4.56 -31.83
CA ILE A 308 2.11 -4.10 -31.15
C ILE A 308 2.33 -2.69 -30.56
N SER A 309 1.27 -2.03 -30.09
CA SER A 309 1.39 -0.67 -29.56
C SER A 309 2.16 -0.61 -28.23
N VAL A 310 2.51 0.60 -27.80
CA VAL A 310 3.08 0.85 -26.47
C VAL A 310 2.07 0.43 -25.40
N GLU A 311 0.80 0.74 -25.65
CA GLU A 311 -0.34 0.49 -24.79
C GLU A 311 -0.62 -1.02 -24.65
N ASP A 312 -0.57 -1.80 -25.75
CA ASP A 312 -0.70 -3.28 -25.71
C ASP A 312 0.49 -3.94 -24.98
N ASN A 313 1.71 -3.39 -25.12
CA ASN A 313 2.87 -3.84 -24.35
C ASN A 313 2.68 -3.55 -22.85
N CYS A 314 2.09 -2.41 -22.49
CA CYS A 314 1.77 -2.08 -21.10
C CYS A 314 0.67 -2.99 -20.52
N GLU A 315 -0.35 -3.36 -21.32
CA GLU A 315 -1.39 -4.31 -20.90
C GLU A 315 -0.79 -5.68 -20.57
N ARG A 316 0.12 -6.19 -21.42
CA ARG A 316 0.86 -7.44 -21.17
C ARG A 316 1.76 -7.37 -19.93
N LEU A 317 2.28 -6.19 -19.61
CA LEU A 317 3.19 -5.95 -18.51
C LEU A 317 2.47 -5.81 -17.16
N LEU A 318 1.29 -5.20 -17.16
CA LEU A 318 0.53 -4.84 -15.96
C LEU A 318 0.31 -6.00 -14.97
N PRO A 319 -0.16 -7.21 -15.37
CA PRO A 319 -0.32 -8.33 -14.43
C PRO A 319 0.99 -8.73 -13.75
N ASN A 320 2.12 -8.67 -14.46
CA ASN A 320 3.42 -9.01 -13.92
C ASN A 320 3.96 -7.91 -12.99
N PHE A 321 3.68 -6.64 -13.27
CA PHE A 321 4.02 -5.52 -12.38
C PHE A 321 3.19 -5.53 -11.09
N ILE A 322 1.90 -5.89 -11.15
CA ILE A 322 1.05 -6.11 -9.97
C ILE A 322 1.62 -7.24 -9.09
N LEU A 323 1.98 -8.38 -9.68
CA LEU A 323 2.60 -9.49 -8.94
C LEU A 323 3.92 -9.05 -8.29
N PHE A 324 4.78 -8.33 -9.01
CA PHE A 324 5.99 -7.76 -8.44
C PHE A 324 5.70 -6.88 -7.22
N CYS A 325 4.72 -5.97 -7.28
CA CYS A 325 4.35 -5.12 -6.15
C CYS A 325 3.80 -5.92 -4.96
N ALA A 326 2.96 -6.94 -5.20
CA ALA A 326 2.44 -7.82 -4.15
C ALA A 326 3.53 -8.63 -3.43
N PHE A 327 4.60 -8.99 -4.15
CA PHE A 327 5.70 -9.82 -3.64
C PHE A 327 6.92 -9.05 -3.12
N VAL A 328 7.05 -7.75 -3.45
CA VAL A 328 8.26 -6.95 -3.24
C VAL A 328 8.80 -6.95 -1.79
N GLN A 329 7.88 -6.94 -0.81
CA GLN A 329 8.20 -6.94 0.62
C GLN A 329 8.66 -8.33 1.09
N GLU A 330 7.97 -9.39 0.64
CA GLU A 330 8.12 -10.76 1.13
C GLU A 330 9.40 -11.43 0.62
N VAL A 331 9.66 -11.34 -0.68
CA VAL A 331 10.75 -12.07 -1.35
C VAL A 331 11.99 -11.22 -1.62
N SER A 332 12.09 -10.02 -1.02
CA SER A 332 13.28 -9.16 -1.05
C SER A 332 13.80 -8.87 -2.48
N ILE A 333 12.95 -8.24 -3.29
CA ILE A 333 13.24 -7.87 -4.69
C ILE A 333 13.64 -6.40 -4.75
N ASP A 334 14.78 -6.11 -5.37
CA ASP A 334 15.43 -4.80 -5.33
C ASP A 334 15.08 -3.90 -6.52
N GLY A 335 14.44 -4.44 -7.55
CA GLY A 335 13.83 -3.66 -8.63
C GLY A 335 13.09 -4.49 -9.68
N TYR A 336 12.38 -3.79 -10.57
CA TYR A 336 11.68 -4.34 -11.73
C TYR A 336 12.18 -3.66 -13.01
N VAL A 337 12.46 -4.43 -14.05
CA VAL A 337 13.16 -3.96 -15.27
C VAL A 337 12.29 -4.12 -16.50
N ILE A 338 12.12 -3.04 -17.26
CA ILE A 338 11.52 -3.06 -18.61
C ILE A 338 12.62 -2.81 -19.63
N GLU A 339 12.79 -3.72 -20.59
CA GLU A 339 13.71 -3.59 -21.72
C GLU A 339 12.93 -3.24 -22.99
N ILE A 340 13.06 -2.01 -23.48
CA ILE A 340 12.39 -1.49 -24.69
C ILE A 340 13.41 -1.45 -25.83
N PRO A 341 13.15 -2.05 -27.01
CA PRO A 341 14.10 -2.08 -28.12
C PRO A 341 14.56 -0.69 -28.55
N HIS A 342 15.86 -0.56 -28.81
CA HIS A 342 16.46 0.63 -29.40
C HIS A 342 16.28 0.58 -30.92
N ASN A 343 15.23 1.25 -31.38
CA ASN A 343 14.78 1.34 -32.76
C ASN A 343 14.19 2.75 -32.99
N ASP A 344 13.46 2.95 -34.09
CA ASP A 344 12.89 4.25 -34.46
C ASP A 344 11.94 4.86 -33.39
N LEU A 345 11.37 4.06 -32.46
CA LEU A 345 10.54 4.54 -31.35
C LEU A 345 11.35 5.08 -30.15
N THR A 346 12.65 4.81 -30.11
CA THR A 346 13.57 5.28 -29.06
C THR A 346 14.90 5.73 -29.67
N ALA A 347 14.83 6.42 -30.81
CA ALA A 347 16.00 6.87 -31.57
C ALA A 347 16.75 8.01 -30.88
N THR A 348 16.04 8.82 -30.10
CA THR A 348 16.59 9.88 -29.24
C THR A 348 16.23 9.66 -27.76
N LEU A 349 16.81 10.46 -26.85
CA LEU A 349 16.42 10.44 -25.44
C LEU A 349 15.01 11.02 -25.24
N GLU A 350 14.63 11.98 -26.08
CA GLU A 350 13.32 12.62 -26.11
C GLU A 350 12.24 11.61 -26.53
N ASP A 351 12.49 10.81 -27.58
CA ASP A 351 11.60 9.72 -28.01
C ASP A 351 11.44 8.70 -26.89
N PHE A 352 12.55 8.26 -26.28
CA PHE A 352 12.53 7.34 -25.14
C PHE A 352 11.78 7.93 -23.93
N GLY A 353 11.87 9.25 -23.71
CA GLY A 353 11.08 9.96 -22.70
C GLY A 353 9.58 9.94 -22.96
N GLN A 354 9.15 10.07 -24.22
CA GLN A 354 7.74 9.92 -24.58
C GLN A 354 7.25 8.48 -24.41
N ILE A 355 8.07 7.46 -24.67
CA ILE A 355 7.73 6.06 -24.37
C ILE A 355 7.65 5.82 -22.85
N LEU A 356 8.63 6.31 -22.07
CA LEU A 356 8.60 6.27 -20.61
C LEU A 356 7.32 6.90 -20.05
N LYS A 357 6.97 8.12 -20.52
CA LYS A 357 5.76 8.84 -20.11
C LYS A 357 4.51 8.00 -20.33
N LYS A 358 4.38 7.36 -21.49
CA LYS A 358 3.27 6.45 -21.80
C LYS A 358 3.22 5.25 -20.87
N VAL A 359 4.35 4.60 -20.61
CA VAL A 359 4.44 3.45 -19.69
C VAL A 359 4.03 3.85 -18.27
N LEU A 360 4.59 4.94 -17.73
CA LEU A 360 4.25 5.43 -16.39
C LEU A 360 2.79 5.86 -16.30
N ARG A 361 2.27 6.54 -17.33
CA ARG A 361 0.86 6.94 -17.38
C ARG A 361 -0.06 5.73 -17.40
N TYR A 362 0.19 4.74 -18.26
CA TYR A 362 -0.62 3.53 -18.32
C TYR A 362 -0.64 2.79 -16.98
N LEU A 363 0.53 2.60 -16.35
CA LEU A 363 0.61 1.98 -15.03
C LEU A 363 -0.14 2.80 -13.96
N SER A 364 0.06 4.12 -13.93
CA SER A 364 -0.67 5.03 -13.04
C SER A 364 -2.20 4.92 -13.22
N ASP A 365 -2.68 4.94 -14.45
CA ASP A 365 -4.11 4.91 -14.76
C ASP A 365 -4.74 3.54 -14.43
N HIS A 366 -3.94 2.46 -14.35
CA HIS A 366 -4.34 1.11 -13.91
C HIS A 366 -3.93 0.76 -12.48
N ASP A 367 -3.51 1.73 -11.67
CA ASP A 367 -3.11 1.51 -10.27
C ASP A 367 -4.25 0.88 -9.43
N PRO A 368 -4.07 -0.33 -8.84
CA PRO A 368 -5.06 -0.95 -7.97
C PRO A 368 -5.44 -0.09 -6.76
N ALA A 369 -4.51 0.74 -6.27
CA ALA A 369 -4.73 1.68 -5.18
C ALA A 369 -5.37 3.02 -5.61
N LYS A 370 -5.58 3.23 -6.92
CA LYS A 370 -6.28 4.37 -7.53
C LYS A 370 -5.68 5.73 -7.16
N ARG A 371 -4.35 5.78 -7.00
CA ARG A 371 -3.58 7.00 -6.80
C ARG A 371 -3.48 7.83 -8.06
N HIS A 372 -3.41 7.16 -9.21
CA HIS A 372 -3.33 7.79 -10.53
C HIS A 372 -2.30 8.95 -10.57
N CYS A 373 -1.10 8.68 -10.05
CA CYS A 373 -0.07 9.69 -9.73
C CYS A 373 0.44 10.50 -10.94
N MET A 374 0.18 10.05 -12.18
CA MET A 374 0.46 10.78 -13.42
C MET A 374 -0.72 11.64 -13.92
N SER A 375 -1.93 11.43 -13.39
CA SER A 375 -3.18 11.98 -13.94
C SER A 375 -3.96 12.89 -12.96
N VAL A 376 -3.77 12.77 -11.64
CA VAL A 376 -4.47 13.63 -10.65
C VAL A 376 -3.97 15.08 -10.67
N ALA A 377 -2.68 15.30 -10.90
CA ALA A 377 -2.05 16.63 -10.91
C ALA A 377 -0.82 16.62 -11.85
N PRO A 378 -1.02 16.55 -13.19
CA PRO A 378 0.07 16.39 -14.16
C PRO A 378 1.08 17.55 -14.11
N GLU A 379 0.64 18.76 -13.79
CA GLU A 379 1.49 19.94 -13.60
C GLU A 379 2.45 19.82 -12.41
N ARG A 380 2.22 18.86 -11.50
CA ARG A 380 3.08 18.59 -10.34
C ARG A 380 4.19 17.57 -10.59
N ILE A 381 4.21 16.86 -11.73
CA ILE A 381 5.21 15.81 -11.99
C ILE A 381 6.65 16.37 -11.93
N GLY A 382 6.87 17.54 -12.56
CA GLY A 382 8.14 18.26 -12.52
C GLY A 382 8.42 19.03 -11.21
N GLN A 383 7.61 18.88 -10.15
CA GLN A 383 7.71 19.64 -8.90
C GLN A 383 8.25 18.80 -7.73
N LYS A 384 8.71 19.49 -6.67
CA LYS A 384 9.20 18.84 -5.45
C LYS A 384 8.07 18.08 -4.76
N GLY A 385 8.39 16.90 -4.23
CA GLY A 385 7.42 16.05 -3.52
C GLY A 385 6.45 15.26 -4.41
N TRP A 386 6.61 15.30 -5.74
CA TRP A 386 6.02 14.28 -6.60
C TRP A 386 6.89 13.01 -6.61
N VAL A 387 6.24 11.85 -6.54
CA VAL A 387 6.89 10.53 -6.67
C VAL A 387 5.99 9.63 -7.51
N PHE A 388 6.59 8.68 -8.23
CA PHE A 388 5.80 7.63 -8.88
C PHE A 388 5.40 6.59 -7.83
N GLN A 389 4.10 6.32 -7.73
CA GLN A 389 3.52 5.32 -6.83
C GLN A 389 2.54 4.43 -7.57
N PHE A 390 2.61 3.12 -7.32
CA PHE A 390 1.70 2.10 -7.83
C PHE A 390 1.46 1.05 -6.73
N ASP A 391 0.20 0.65 -6.53
CA ASP A 391 -0.28 -0.19 -5.42
C ASP A 391 0.30 0.19 -4.04
N ARG A 392 0.35 1.50 -3.78
CA ARG A 392 0.93 2.12 -2.57
C ARG A 392 2.44 1.92 -2.38
N VAL A 393 3.14 1.31 -3.34
CA VAL A 393 4.61 1.22 -3.37
C VAL A 393 5.18 2.44 -4.08
N THR A 394 6.03 3.19 -3.38
CA THR A 394 6.79 4.32 -3.96
C THR A 394 8.03 3.80 -4.68
N PHE A 395 8.31 4.36 -5.87
CA PHE A 395 9.42 3.94 -6.72
C PHE A 395 10.41 5.07 -7.01
N PHE A 396 11.68 4.79 -6.78
CA PHE A 396 12.78 5.49 -7.43
C PHE A 396 12.99 4.87 -8.81
N ILE A 397 12.76 5.66 -9.87
CA ILE A 397 12.87 5.19 -11.25
C ILE A 397 14.18 5.69 -11.84
N THR A 398 14.92 4.78 -12.46
CA THR A 398 16.18 5.07 -13.13
C THR A 398 16.13 4.50 -14.54
N THR A 399 16.63 5.25 -15.51
CA THR A 399 16.78 4.77 -16.89
C THR A 399 18.24 4.58 -17.30
N PHE A 400 18.46 3.68 -18.26
CA PHE A 400 19.73 3.50 -18.97
C PHE A 400 19.43 3.33 -20.45
N ALA A 401 20.23 3.92 -21.34
CA ALA A 401 19.97 3.88 -22.77
C ALA A 401 21.26 3.91 -23.60
N PRO A 402 21.24 3.45 -24.87
CA PRO A 402 22.41 3.48 -25.76
C PRO A 402 22.91 4.89 -26.09
N HIS A 403 22.06 5.91 -25.94
CA HIS A 403 22.37 7.33 -26.14
C HIS A 403 23.44 7.87 -25.19
N TYR A 404 23.51 7.33 -23.97
CA TYR A 404 24.42 7.84 -22.95
C TYR A 404 25.87 7.44 -23.24
N PRO A 405 26.83 8.39 -23.27
CA PRO A 405 28.23 8.10 -23.51
C PRO A 405 28.88 7.37 -22.32
N GLU A 406 30.06 6.79 -22.53
CA GLU A 406 30.74 5.96 -21.52
C GLU A 406 31.11 6.70 -20.23
N ASN A 407 31.27 8.02 -20.29
CA ASN A 407 31.54 8.91 -19.16
C ASN A 407 30.27 9.45 -18.46
N HIS A 408 29.09 8.93 -18.78
CA HIS A 408 27.83 9.36 -18.16
C HIS A 408 27.35 8.33 -17.10
N PRO A 409 26.83 8.74 -15.92
CA PRO A 409 26.32 7.83 -14.89
C PRO A 409 25.16 6.92 -15.33
N ARG A 410 24.48 7.21 -16.44
CA ARG A 410 23.44 6.34 -17.05
C ARG A 410 23.96 5.48 -18.21
N TYR A 411 25.28 5.36 -18.40
CA TYR A 411 25.87 4.53 -19.45
C TYR A 411 25.39 3.08 -19.38
N ALA A 412 24.83 2.57 -20.47
CA ALA A 412 24.32 1.19 -20.55
C ALA A 412 25.43 0.11 -20.69
N HIS A 413 26.68 0.43 -20.36
CA HIS A 413 27.85 -0.47 -20.43
C HIS A 413 28.04 -1.22 -21.77
N GLY A 414 27.63 -0.57 -22.86
CA GLY A 414 27.66 -1.12 -24.22
C GLY A 414 26.49 -2.03 -24.57
N SER A 415 25.39 -2.03 -23.80
CA SER A 415 24.09 -2.46 -24.30
C SER A 415 23.65 -1.46 -25.39
N LYS A 416 23.45 -1.96 -26.61
CA LYS A 416 23.04 -1.15 -27.78
C LYS A 416 21.64 -1.51 -28.30
N LYS A 417 21.04 -2.57 -27.77
CA LYS A 417 19.80 -3.17 -28.28
C LYS A 417 18.55 -2.66 -27.58
N TYR A 418 18.66 -2.16 -26.35
CA TYR A 418 17.52 -1.79 -25.52
C TYR A 418 17.81 -0.51 -24.73
N CYS A 419 16.78 0.30 -24.59
CA CYS A 419 16.61 1.27 -23.52
C CYS A 419 15.95 0.56 -22.32
N HIS A 420 16.32 0.94 -21.11
CA HIS A 420 15.98 0.23 -19.87
C HIS A 420 15.26 1.16 -18.90
N ILE A 421 14.14 0.73 -18.34
CA ILE A 421 13.45 1.40 -17.23
C ILE A 421 13.55 0.49 -16.01
N LEU A 422 14.24 0.94 -14.96
CA LEU A 422 14.36 0.25 -13.68
C LEU A 422 13.49 0.96 -12.63
N PHE A 423 12.49 0.25 -12.11
CA PHE A 423 11.70 0.65 -10.96
C PHE A 423 12.34 0.07 -9.70
N GLN A 424 12.86 0.92 -8.80
CA GLN A 424 13.42 0.49 -7.53
C GLN A 424 12.44 0.87 -6.40
N PRO A 425 11.83 -0.11 -5.71
CA PRO A 425 10.86 0.15 -4.66
C PRO A 425 11.60 0.70 -3.44
N GLU A 426 11.05 1.72 -2.78
CA GLU A 426 11.74 2.42 -1.68
C GLU A 426 12.14 1.49 -0.52
N ILE A 427 11.31 0.49 -0.22
CA ILE A 427 11.58 -0.59 0.75
C ILE A 427 12.87 -1.40 0.44
N SER A 428 13.37 -1.37 -0.80
CA SER A 428 14.68 -1.92 -1.16
C SER A 428 15.81 -1.17 -0.48
N PHE A 429 15.78 0.16 -0.50
CA PHE A 429 16.84 0.99 0.07
C PHE A 429 16.91 0.84 1.60
N LEU A 430 15.75 0.70 2.25
CA LEU A 430 15.64 0.38 3.67
C LEU A 430 16.28 -0.99 3.99
N ARG A 431 15.97 -2.05 3.23
CA ARG A 431 16.59 -3.38 3.40
C ARG A 431 18.12 -3.36 3.24
N HIS A 432 18.66 -2.45 2.43
CA HIS A 432 20.10 -2.29 2.20
C HIS A 432 20.79 -1.31 3.18
N ASN A 433 20.08 -0.78 4.19
CA ASN A 433 20.58 0.20 5.16
C ASN A 433 21.30 1.39 4.48
N LEU A 434 20.68 1.94 3.44
CA LEU A 434 21.16 3.16 2.82
C LEU A 434 21.00 4.34 3.79
N PRO A 435 22.03 5.20 3.95
CA PRO A 435 21.90 6.42 4.75
C PRO A 435 20.95 7.42 4.09
N ASP A 436 20.38 8.33 4.88
CA ASP A 436 19.58 9.48 4.42
C ASP A 436 20.30 10.27 3.31
N ASP A 437 19.54 10.87 2.37
CA ASP A 437 20.17 11.60 1.27
C ASP A 437 20.93 12.85 1.74
N THR A 438 21.98 13.20 1.00
CA THR A 438 22.85 14.32 1.37
C THR A 438 23.58 14.90 0.14
N PRO A 439 23.71 16.24 0.06
CA PRO A 439 24.53 16.90 -0.96
C PRO A 439 26.03 16.70 -0.68
N GLU A 440 26.41 16.32 0.54
CA GLU A 440 27.81 16.15 0.93
C GLU A 440 28.33 14.76 0.55
N THR A 441 29.65 14.64 0.39
CA THR A 441 30.32 13.36 0.09
C THR A 441 31.74 13.39 0.63
N ASN A 442 32.10 12.38 1.43
CA ASN A 442 33.47 12.25 1.92
C ASN A 442 34.35 11.60 0.84
N TRP A 443 34.83 12.43 -0.08
CA TRP A 443 35.61 12.01 -1.25
C TRP A 443 36.97 11.39 -0.92
N SER A 444 37.61 11.79 0.18
CA SER A 444 38.95 11.31 0.55
C SER A 444 38.92 10.08 1.47
N GLN A 445 37.85 9.91 2.26
CA GLN A 445 37.68 8.78 3.16
C GLN A 445 36.21 8.32 3.12
N PRO A 446 35.77 7.64 2.04
CA PRO A 446 34.36 7.30 1.86
C PRO A 446 33.86 6.32 2.94
N ILE A 447 33.07 6.83 3.88
CA ILE A 447 32.55 6.06 5.03
C ILE A 447 31.26 5.36 4.63
N THR A 448 30.29 6.13 4.14
CA THR A 448 28.96 5.63 3.84
C THR A 448 28.93 4.87 2.52
N THR A 449 27.87 4.08 2.32
CA THR A 449 27.63 3.41 1.04
C THR A 449 27.41 4.40 -0.10
N ARG A 450 26.80 5.56 0.16
CA ARG A 450 26.65 6.64 -0.83
C ARG A 450 28.01 7.22 -1.21
N ASP A 451 28.89 7.49 -0.24
CA ASP A 451 30.25 7.99 -0.51
C ASP A 451 31.01 7.02 -1.41
N LYS A 452 31.03 5.73 -1.04
CA LYS A 452 31.73 4.66 -1.78
C LYS A 452 31.23 4.55 -3.20
N THR A 453 29.92 4.69 -3.40
CA THR A 453 29.29 4.68 -4.73
C THR A 453 29.69 5.92 -5.53
N ARG A 454 29.55 7.13 -4.97
CA ARG A 454 29.91 8.39 -5.65
C ARG A 454 31.40 8.43 -6.02
N VAL A 455 32.29 7.99 -5.13
CA VAL A 455 33.74 7.84 -5.39
C VAL A 455 33.99 6.85 -6.54
N ALA A 456 33.40 5.64 -6.50
CA ALA A 456 33.58 4.65 -7.55
C ALA A 456 33.14 5.16 -8.94
N PHE A 457 32.01 5.84 -9.04
CA PHE A 457 31.57 6.46 -10.29
C PHE A 457 32.52 7.58 -10.75
N ARG A 458 33.02 8.43 -9.85
CA ARG A 458 34.03 9.46 -10.18
C ARG A 458 35.34 8.85 -10.68
N GLU A 459 35.86 7.82 -10.02
CA GLU A 459 37.11 7.14 -10.40
C GLU A 459 37.03 6.50 -11.79
N HIS A 460 35.84 6.06 -12.22
CA HIS A 460 35.58 5.52 -13.56
C HIS A 460 35.15 6.60 -14.57
N GLY A 461 35.21 7.88 -14.21
CA GLY A 461 34.87 9.01 -15.09
C GLY A 461 33.37 9.17 -15.37
N ARG A 462 32.50 8.61 -14.53
CA ARG A 462 31.02 8.59 -14.65
C ARG A 462 30.33 9.35 -13.51
N GLU A 463 30.96 10.40 -13.00
CA GLU A 463 30.49 11.12 -11.82
C GLU A 463 29.03 11.58 -11.93
N TYR A 464 28.25 11.36 -10.86
CA TYR A 464 26.94 11.99 -10.72
C TYR A 464 27.11 13.47 -10.36
N PRO A 465 26.53 14.42 -11.10
CA PRO A 465 26.40 15.79 -10.59
C PRO A 465 25.47 15.78 -9.38
N ILE A 466 25.96 16.32 -8.26
CA ILE A 466 25.29 16.32 -6.96
C ILE A 466 24.63 17.68 -6.76
N ARG A 467 23.31 17.67 -6.50
CA ARG A 467 22.55 18.89 -6.20
C ARG A 467 22.96 19.43 -4.82
N PRO A 468 22.99 20.75 -4.59
CA PRO A 468 23.32 21.36 -3.30
C PRO A 468 22.22 21.16 -2.22
N THR A 469 21.13 20.47 -2.55
CA THR A 469 20.00 20.20 -1.66
C THR A 469 19.38 18.85 -2.01
N ILE A 470 18.83 18.17 -1.01
CA ILE A 470 18.03 16.95 -1.15
C ILE A 470 16.58 17.24 -1.58
N TYR A 471 16.14 18.49 -1.48
CA TYR A 471 14.78 18.90 -1.84
C TYR A 471 14.73 19.28 -3.33
N TYR A 472 14.63 18.29 -4.21
CA TYR A 472 14.52 18.47 -5.67
C TYR A 472 13.39 17.61 -6.26
N PRO A 473 12.89 17.91 -7.48
CA PRO A 473 11.88 17.10 -8.16
C PRO A 473 12.48 15.76 -8.63
N PRO A 474 11.99 14.59 -8.17
CA PRO A 474 12.54 13.30 -8.57
C PRO A 474 12.41 13.01 -10.07
N ALA A 475 11.40 13.57 -10.73
CA ALA A 475 11.18 13.44 -12.18
C ALA A 475 12.40 13.88 -13.01
N HIS A 476 13.17 14.87 -12.55
CA HIS A 476 14.36 15.39 -13.22
C HIS A 476 15.52 14.37 -13.31
N ASP A 477 15.49 13.32 -12.49
CA ASP A 477 16.54 12.30 -12.46
C ASP A 477 16.12 10.99 -13.15
N ILE A 478 14.85 10.81 -13.51
CA ILE A 478 14.36 9.57 -14.15
C ILE A 478 14.96 9.41 -15.54
N ILE A 479 14.88 10.44 -16.38
CA ILE A 479 15.69 10.63 -17.59
C ILE A 479 16.56 11.85 -17.37
N ARG A 480 17.85 11.70 -17.62
CA ARG A 480 18.84 12.77 -17.54
C ARG A 480 19.25 13.23 -18.93
N PRO A 481 19.64 14.50 -19.12
CA PRO A 481 20.24 14.95 -20.37
C PRO A 481 21.58 14.25 -20.64
N LEU A 482 22.18 14.54 -21.80
CA LEU A 482 23.55 14.11 -22.11
C LEU A 482 24.62 14.97 -21.42
N SER A 483 24.25 16.17 -20.95
CA SER A 483 25.11 17.02 -20.15
C SER A 483 25.10 16.57 -18.68
N ASN A 484 26.11 16.99 -17.91
CA ASN A 484 26.11 16.88 -16.46
C ASN A 484 25.66 18.18 -15.77
N ASP A 485 25.06 19.11 -16.52
CA ASP A 485 24.46 20.31 -15.94
C ASP A 485 23.18 19.92 -15.17
N LEU A 486 22.95 20.55 -14.03
CA LEU A 486 21.79 20.26 -13.16
C LEU A 486 20.55 21.09 -13.52
N ASP A 487 20.76 22.15 -14.31
CA ASP A 487 19.72 23.03 -14.85
C ASP A 487 19.28 22.60 -16.26
N ASP A 488 20.04 21.72 -16.92
CA ASP A 488 19.62 21.02 -18.14
C ASP A 488 18.68 19.86 -17.77
N ILE A 489 17.45 19.89 -18.30
CA ILE A 489 16.35 19.03 -17.85
C ILE A 489 15.57 18.57 -19.08
N ILE A 490 15.46 17.25 -19.26
CA ILE A 490 14.52 16.66 -20.22
C ILE A 490 13.16 16.57 -19.55
N GLU A 491 12.24 17.46 -19.91
CA GLU A 491 10.86 17.52 -19.39
C GLU A 491 9.97 16.41 -19.98
N TRP A 492 10.37 15.15 -19.83
CA TRP A 492 9.72 13.96 -20.42
C TRP A 492 8.25 13.78 -20.00
N TRP A 493 7.79 14.47 -18.96
CA TRP A 493 6.42 14.41 -18.45
C TRP A 493 5.43 15.37 -19.14
N LEU A 494 5.90 16.36 -19.91
CA LEU A 494 5.06 17.33 -20.63
C LEU A 494 4.37 16.72 -21.85
#